data_AF-A0A814ADB7-F1
#
_entry.id   AF-A0A814ADB7-F1
#
_cell.length_a   1.000
_cell.length_b   1.000
_cell.length_c   1.000
_cell.angle_alpha   90.00
_cell.angle_beta   90.00
_cell.angle_gamma   90.00
#
_symmetry.space_group_name_H-M   'P 1'
#
loop_
_entity.id
_entity.type
_entity.pdbx_description
1 polymer ?
#
loop_
_entity_poly.entity_id
_entity_poly.type
_entity_poly.pdbx_seq_one_letter_code
_entity_poly.pdbx_strand_id
1 'polypeptide(L)'
;MYGPRPSLFVPEVSFELLVKRQIRRLEEPSLRCVELVHEELQRIIQQCGAEQELLRFPKLHEKIVDVVTALLRRRLPITNKMVENLVHIELAYINTKHPDFTEANLIQKALTSGEFERNFEKPPSQNSSNTGILKNNMNNSSLNMNGPNSNSSNTLTSSKPTQSTSVNFGSMSNLANPQNYESPSQSNGFNLLSESHLAPAARKLTSREQRDCEVIERLIKSYFLIIRKNIQDSIPKAIMHFLVNDVKDNLQSELVASLYKTSQDDVLEESPHIAARRREATEMLDALQKASLIISEIRETSLW
;
A
#
# COMPACT_ATOMS: atom_id res chain seq x y z
N MET A 1 44.88 5.25 10.80
CA MET A 1 44.57 4.30 11.90
C MET A 1 43.08 4.01 11.87
N TYR A 2 42.68 2.74 11.91
CA TYR A 2 41.29 2.37 12.23
C TYR A 2 41.23 2.01 13.72
N GLY A 3 40.29 2.61 14.46
CA GLY A 3 40.16 2.38 15.90
C GLY A 3 39.39 1.09 16.22
N PRO A 4 39.70 0.40 17.34
CA PRO A 4 39.07 -0.89 17.67
C PRO A 4 37.67 -0.70 18.26
N ARG A 5 36.66 -0.51 17.39
CA ARG A 5 35.29 -0.93 17.72
C ARG A 5 35.12 -2.40 17.31
N PRO A 6 34.43 -3.22 18.11
CA PRO A 6 34.18 -4.62 17.75
C PRO A 6 33.23 -4.66 16.55
N SER A 7 33.76 -4.97 15.37
CA SER A 7 32.97 -5.02 14.15
C SER A 7 31.96 -6.16 14.22
N LEU A 8 30.67 -5.86 13.99
CA LEU A 8 29.81 -6.83 13.32
C LEU A 8 30.51 -7.24 12.02
N PHE A 9 30.48 -8.53 11.67
CA PHE A 9 31.30 -9.10 10.59
C PHE A 9 30.78 -8.79 9.17
N VAL A 10 30.24 -7.60 9.00
CA VAL A 10 29.58 -7.03 7.83
C VAL A 10 30.03 -5.57 7.72
N PRO A 11 30.45 -5.06 6.54
CA PRO A 11 30.77 -3.65 6.40
C PRO A 11 29.52 -2.78 6.64
N GLU A 12 29.50 -2.03 7.74
CA GLU A 12 28.36 -1.18 8.15
C GLU A 12 27.93 -0.20 7.04
N VAL A 13 28.92 0.31 6.27
CA VAL A 13 28.73 1.17 5.09
C VAL A 13 27.87 0.51 4.00
N SER A 14 28.01 -0.81 3.79
CA SER A 14 27.22 -1.54 2.80
C SER A 14 25.76 -1.66 3.23
N PHE A 15 25.52 -1.91 4.52
CA PHE A 15 24.16 -1.89 5.09
C PHE A 15 23.54 -0.48 4.97
N GLU A 16 24.25 0.56 5.38
CA GLU A 16 23.78 1.95 5.30
C GLU A 16 23.41 2.36 3.88
N LEU A 17 24.29 2.13 2.91
CA LEU A 17 24.08 2.52 1.51
C LEU A 17 22.89 1.76 0.88
N LEU A 18 22.74 0.48 1.19
CA LEU A 18 21.60 -0.32 0.70
C LEU A 18 20.28 0.08 1.37
N VAL A 19 20.26 0.37 2.67
CA VAL A 19 19.09 0.91 3.37
C VAL A 19 18.68 2.26 2.80
N LYS A 20 19.61 3.22 2.66
CA LYS A 20 19.31 4.54 2.08
C LYS A 20 18.79 4.44 0.65
N ARG A 21 19.29 3.49 -0.15
CA ARG A 21 18.75 3.20 -1.49
C ARG A 21 17.31 2.66 -1.47
N GLN A 22 16.87 1.94 -0.44
CA GLN A 22 15.46 1.53 -0.32
C GLN A 22 14.58 2.64 0.27
N ILE A 23 15.04 3.39 1.27
CA ILE A 23 14.27 4.50 1.87
C ILE A 23 13.94 5.57 0.81
N ARG A 24 14.87 5.94 -0.08
CA ARG A 24 14.60 6.90 -1.16
C ARG A 24 13.43 6.46 -2.08
N ARG A 25 13.18 5.16 -2.23
CA ARG A 25 12.05 4.66 -3.04
C ARG A 25 10.67 4.87 -2.38
N LEU A 26 10.64 5.40 -1.15
CA LEU A 26 9.40 5.83 -0.50
C LEU A 26 9.02 7.27 -0.87
N GLU A 27 9.94 8.09 -1.40
CA GLU A 27 9.70 9.49 -1.77
C GLU A 27 8.59 9.65 -2.83
N GLU A 28 8.71 8.93 -3.95
CA GLU A 28 7.74 8.91 -5.06
C GLU A 28 6.30 8.52 -4.63
N PRO A 29 6.04 7.37 -3.97
CA PRO A 29 4.68 7.03 -3.52
C PRO A 29 4.17 7.95 -2.40
N SER A 30 5.07 8.60 -1.65
CA SER A 30 4.70 9.60 -0.65
C SER A 30 4.16 10.88 -1.31
N LEU A 31 4.84 11.37 -2.34
CA LEU A 31 4.39 12.51 -3.13
C LEU A 31 3.08 12.19 -3.89
N ARG A 32 2.96 10.99 -4.49
CA ARG A 32 1.71 10.58 -5.14
C ARG A 32 0.53 10.49 -4.16
N CYS A 33 0.78 10.23 -2.87
CA CYS A 33 -0.25 10.31 -1.84
C CYS A 33 -0.76 11.76 -1.63
N VAL A 34 0.12 12.76 -1.65
CA VAL A 34 -0.27 14.18 -1.60
C VAL A 34 -1.10 14.56 -2.83
N GLU A 35 -0.69 14.13 -4.02
CA GLU A 35 -1.41 14.39 -5.27
C GLU A 35 -2.83 13.79 -5.24
N LEU A 36 -2.97 12.53 -4.81
CA LEU A 36 -4.28 11.88 -4.69
C LEU A 36 -5.22 12.59 -3.70
N VAL A 37 -4.70 13.11 -2.58
CA VAL A 37 -5.51 13.90 -1.63
C VAL A 37 -5.86 15.27 -2.23
N HIS A 38 -4.96 15.91 -2.99
CA HIS A 38 -5.27 17.14 -3.70
C HIS A 38 -6.35 16.93 -4.78
N GLU A 39 -6.27 15.85 -5.56
CA GLU A 39 -7.31 15.44 -6.52
C GLU A 39 -8.67 15.22 -5.84
N GLU A 40 -8.71 14.60 -4.66
CA GLU A 40 -9.95 14.39 -3.91
C GLU A 40 -10.51 15.70 -3.31
N LEU A 41 -9.68 16.59 -2.78
CA LEU A 41 -10.12 17.89 -2.29
C LEU A 41 -10.73 18.73 -3.43
N GLN A 42 -10.17 18.67 -4.64
CA GLN A 42 -10.75 19.30 -5.83
C GLN A 42 -12.12 18.69 -6.22
N ARG A 43 -12.25 17.36 -6.13
CA ARG A 43 -13.52 16.63 -6.37
C ARG A 43 -14.61 17.04 -5.37
N ILE A 44 -14.28 17.19 -4.09
CA ILE A 44 -15.20 17.65 -3.05
C ILE A 44 -15.73 19.06 -3.36
N ILE A 45 -14.85 19.99 -3.77
CA ILE A 45 -15.25 21.37 -4.13
C ILE A 45 -16.23 21.39 -5.31
N GLN A 46 -15.98 20.57 -6.34
CA GLN A 46 -16.89 20.43 -7.48
C GLN A 46 -18.26 19.86 -7.05
N GLN A 47 -18.28 18.90 -6.11
CA GLN A 47 -19.50 18.29 -5.62
C GLN A 47 -20.34 19.24 -4.74
N CYS A 48 -19.72 20.03 -3.86
CA CYS A 48 -20.41 21.07 -3.08
C CYS A 48 -20.93 22.21 -3.96
N GLY A 49 -20.27 22.48 -5.09
CA GLY A 49 -20.72 23.49 -6.06
C GLY A 49 -22.04 23.15 -6.78
N ALA A 50 -22.50 21.90 -6.74
CA ALA A 50 -23.71 21.44 -7.41
C ALA A 50 -25.02 21.74 -6.64
N GLU A 51 -24.95 22.40 -5.49
CA GLU A 51 -26.13 22.80 -4.71
C GLU A 51 -27.00 23.83 -5.44
N GLN A 52 -28.33 23.68 -5.35
CA GLN A 52 -29.26 24.46 -6.19
C GLN A 52 -29.22 25.98 -5.94
N GLU A 53 -28.75 26.42 -4.78
CA GLU A 53 -28.57 27.84 -4.47
C GLU A 53 -27.40 28.46 -5.24
N LEU A 54 -26.31 27.71 -5.45
CA LEU A 54 -25.15 28.15 -6.25
C LEU A 54 -25.45 28.12 -7.76
N LEU A 55 -26.25 27.15 -8.22
CA LEU A 55 -26.74 27.10 -9.61
C LEU A 55 -27.56 28.33 -10.02
N ARG A 56 -28.06 29.12 -9.04
CA ARG A 56 -28.72 30.40 -9.30
C ARG A 56 -27.75 31.47 -9.81
N PHE A 57 -26.51 31.47 -9.33
CA PHE A 57 -25.51 32.52 -9.56
C PHE A 57 -24.24 31.90 -10.18
N PRO A 58 -24.23 31.57 -11.48
CA PRO A 58 -23.16 30.80 -12.09
C PRO A 58 -21.79 31.49 -12.02
N LYS A 59 -21.73 32.83 -12.15
CA LYS A 59 -20.50 33.62 -11.97
C LYS A 59 -19.94 33.55 -10.54
N LEU A 60 -20.81 33.56 -9.52
CA LEU A 60 -20.42 33.36 -8.13
C LEU A 60 -19.86 31.95 -7.91
N HIS A 61 -20.51 30.93 -8.45
CA HIS A 61 -20.04 29.54 -8.36
C HIS A 61 -18.65 29.38 -9.00
N GLU A 62 -18.44 29.89 -10.22
CA GLU A 62 -17.15 29.89 -10.91
C GLU A 62 -16.07 30.59 -10.06
N LYS A 63 -16.37 31.78 -9.52
CA LYS A 63 -15.43 32.54 -8.68
C LYS A 63 -15.11 31.86 -7.35
N ILE A 64 -16.05 31.13 -6.75
CA ILE A 64 -15.76 30.29 -5.58
C ILE A 64 -14.78 29.18 -5.97
N VAL A 65 -15.07 28.41 -7.03
CA VAL A 65 -14.22 27.29 -7.47
C VAL A 65 -12.81 27.76 -7.85
N ASP A 66 -12.68 28.90 -8.53
CA ASP A 66 -11.40 29.57 -8.83
C ASP A 66 -10.57 29.79 -7.55
N VAL A 67 -11.17 30.44 -6.54
CA VAL A 67 -10.47 30.85 -5.31
C VAL A 67 -10.03 29.64 -4.49
N VAL A 68 -10.88 28.63 -4.31
CA VAL A 68 -10.48 27.43 -3.56
C VAL A 68 -9.46 26.59 -4.34
N THR A 69 -9.57 26.53 -5.67
CA THR A 69 -8.56 25.86 -6.52
C THR A 69 -7.21 26.56 -6.46
N ALA A 70 -7.18 27.89 -6.44
CA ALA A 70 -5.95 28.67 -6.25
C ALA A 70 -5.35 28.46 -4.85
N LEU A 71 -6.17 28.41 -3.81
CA LEU A 71 -5.75 28.12 -2.43
C LEU A 71 -5.11 26.72 -2.31
N LEU A 72 -5.75 25.68 -2.86
CA LEU A 72 -5.20 24.32 -2.90
C LEU A 72 -3.86 24.27 -3.64
N ARG A 73 -3.79 24.85 -4.85
CA ARG A 73 -2.55 24.92 -5.65
C ARG A 73 -1.42 25.65 -4.92
N ARG A 74 -1.73 26.67 -4.11
CA ARG A 74 -0.75 27.39 -3.27
C ARG A 74 -0.20 26.53 -2.12
N ARG A 75 -1.02 25.62 -1.56
CA ARG A 75 -0.64 24.74 -0.43
C ARG A 75 0.04 23.43 -0.85
N LEU A 76 -0.22 22.95 -2.06
CA LEU A 76 0.39 21.73 -2.61
C LEU A 76 1.94 21.72 -2.53
N PRO A 77 2.69 22.71 -3.05
CA PRO A 77 4.17 22.67 -3.01
C PRO A 77 4.74 22.74 -1.59
N ILE A 78 4.06 23.42 -0.66
CA ILE A 78 4.46 23.47 0.76
C ILE A 78 4.35 22.07 1.38
N THR A 79 3.27 21.35 1.07
CA THR A 79 3.01 19.99 1.56
C THR A 79 4.00 18.99 0.95
N ASN A 80 4.26 19.08 -0.36
CA ASN A 80 5.28 18.27 -1.04
C ASN A 80 6.65 18.47 -0.41
N LYS A 81 7.08 19.72 -0.19
CA LYS A 81 8.38 20.03 0.43
C LYS A 81 8.50 19.48 1.85
N MET A 82 7.41 19.46 2.63
CA MET A 82 7.38 18.82 3.94
C MET A 82 7.51 17.30 3.84
N VAL A 83 6.81 16.65 2.92
CA VAL A 83 6.88 15.19 2.69
C VAL A 83 8.26 14.76 2.19
N GLU A 84 8.86 15.51 1.26
CA GLU A 84 10.28 15.37 0.88
C GLU A 84 11.18 15.45 2.11
N ASN A 85 11.01 16.46 2.97
CA ASN A 85 11.85 16.65 4.14
C ASN A 85 11.73 15.49 5.14
N LEU A 86 10.54 14.91 5.34
CA LEU A 86 10.36 13.72 6.18
C LEU A 86 11.18 12.52 5.68
N VAL A 87 11.15 12.25 4.37
CA VAL A 87 11.96 11.16 3.79
C VAL A 87 13.46 11.50 3.83
N HIS A 88 13.85 12.76 3.63
CA HIS A 88 15.25 13.20 3.73
C HIS A 88 15.81 13.10 5.16
N ILE A 89 14.99 13.27 6.21
CA ILE A 89 15.41 13.06 7.60
C ILE A 89 15.76 11.59 7.86
N GLU A 90 14.92 10.65 7.40
CA GLU A 90 15.18 9.19 7.50
C GLU A 90 16.37 8.75 6.60
N LEU A 91 16.73 9.54 5.59
CA LEU A 91 17.95 9.36 4.77
C LEU A 91 19.20 9.98 5.40
N ALA A 92 19.06 10.95 6.32
CA ALA A 92 20.19 11.61 6.94
C ALA A 92 20.89 10.69 7.96
N TYR A 93 20.13 10.08 8.87
CA TYR A 93 20.65 9.30 9.99
C TYR A 93 19.97 7.94 10.14
N ILE A 94 20.77 6.87 10.30
CA ILE A 94 20.28 5.51 10.58
C ILE A 94 20.47 5.21 12.07
N ASN A 95 19.35 5.01 12.78
CA ASN A 95 19.36 4.69 14.21
C ASN A 95 19.49 3.17 14.45
N THR A 96 20.71 2.64 14.40
CA THR A 96 21.01 1.23 14.74
C THR A 96 20.75 0.85 16.21
N LYS A 97 20.31 1.79 17.05
CA LYS A 97 19.89 1.57 18.44
C LYS A 97 18.36 1.61 18.63
N HIS A 98 17.56 1.67 17.56
CA HIS A 98 16.10 1.63 17.66
C HIS A 98 15.64 0.32 18.34
N PRO A 99 14.70 0.35 19.32
CA PRO A 99 14.29 -0.84 20.07
C PRO A 99 13.88 -2.01 19.16
N ASP A 100 12.91 -1.80 18.27
CA ASP A 100 12.41 -2.77 17.28
C ASP A 100 13.53 -3.36 16.37
N PHE A 101 14.65 -2.63 16.19
CA PHE A 101 15.81 -3.09 15.42
C PHE A 101 16.80 -3.89 16.29
N THR A 102 16.96 -3.52 17.56
CA THR A 102 17.83 -4.26 18.49
C THR A 102 17.31 -5.67 18.78
N GLU A 103 15.99 -5.86 18.92
CA GLU A 103 15.38 -7.19 19.08
C GLU A 103 15.64 -8.09 17.87
N ALA A 104 15.47 -7.55 16.65
CA ALA A 104 15.81 -8.26 15.41
C ALA A 104 17.30 -8.65 15.35
N ASN A 105 18.20 -7.81 15.86
CA ASN A 105 19.63 -8.13 15.98
C ASN A 105 19.92 -9.22 17.02
N LEU A 106 19.19 -9.30 18.13
CA LEU A 106 19.32 -10.40 19.10
C LEU A 106 18.84 -11.73 18.52
N ILE A 107 17.67 -11.74 17.88
CA ILE A 107 17.11 -12.93 17.20
C ILE A 107 18.06 -13.38 16.08
N GLN A 108 18.64 -12.45 15.33
CA GLN A 108 19.67 -12.74 14.33
C GLN A 108 20.91 -13.42 14.91
N LYS A 109 21.40 -12.98 16.07
CA LYS A 109 22.54 -13.63 16.74
C LYS A 109 22.22 -15.06 17.15
N ALA A 110 21.08 -15.30 17.80
CA ALA A 110 20.66 -16.64 18.21
C ALA A 110 20.51 -17.62 17.02
N LEU A 111 20.00 -17.12 15.88
CA LEU A 111 19.88 -17.90 14.64
C LEU A 111 21.20 -18.13 13.90
N THR A 112 22.28 -17.42 14.25
CA THR A 112 23.59 -17.54 13.59
C THR A 112 24.69 -18.11 14.49
N SER A 113 24.51 -18.14 15.82
CA SER A 113 25.42 -18.78 16.77
C SER A 113 25.27 -20.30 16.87
N GLY A 114 24.14 -20.86 16.40
CA GLY A 114 23.87 -22.31 16.41
C GLY A 114 23.53 -22.88 17.79
N GLU A 115 23.17 -22.03 18.76
CA GLU A 115 23.01 -22.42 20.17
C GLU A 115 21.69 -23.15 20.48
N PHE A 116 20.89 -23.51 19.47
CA PHE A 116 19.59 -24.17 19.65
C PHE A 116 19.66 -25.72 19.69
N GLU A 117 20.79 -26.35 19.33
CA GLU A 117 20.93 -27.82 19.30
C GLU A 117 21.54 -28.45 20.57
N ARG A 118 21.76 -27.69 21.67
CA ARG A 118 22.45 -28.19 22.88
C ARG A 118 21.68 -28.11 24.21
N ASN A 119 20.35 -28.05 24.18
CA ASN A 119 19.51 -28.13 25.40
C ASN A 119 18.22 -28.96 25.24
N PHE A 120 18.31 -30.10 24.56
CA PHE A 120 17.35 -31.20 24.75
C PHE A 120 18.09 -32.42 25.31
N GLU A 121 18.03 -32.57 26.63
CA GLU A 121 18.57 -33.75 27.32
C GLU A 121 17.76 -35.01 27.01
N LYS A 122 18.39 -36.17 27.19
CA LYS A 122 17.81 -37.48 26.88
C LYS A 122 16.68 -37.82 27.87
N PRO A 123 15.57 -38.44 27.42
CA PRO A 123 14.62 -39.03 28.35
C PRO A 123 15.27 -40.20 29.12
N PRO A 124 15.05 -40.33 30.44
CA PRO A 124 15.56 -41.45 31.21
C PRO A 124 14.74 -42.72 30.94
N SER A 125 15.42 -43.85 30.77
CA SER A 125 14.78 -45.16 30.64
C SER A 125 14.20 -45.64 31.96
N GLN A 126 12.92 -46.02 31.99
CA GLN A 126 12.37 -46.86 33.06
C GLN A 126 11.46 -47.97 32.50
N ASN A 127 11.54 -49.14 33.13
CA ASN A 127 10.74 -50.32 32.80
C ASN A 127 9.36 -50.27 33.46
N SER A 128 8.41 -51.00 32.89
CA SER A 128 7.07 -51.22 33.43
C SER A 128 7.08 -51.91 34.81
N SER A 129 6.22 -51.49 35.74
CA SER A 129 5.33 -52.39 36.54
C SER A 129 4.41 -51.67 37.57
N ASN A 130 3.11 -51.63 37.25
CA ASN A 130 1.93 -51.85 38.12
C ASN A 130 1.65 -51.14 39.48
N THR A 131 0.34 -50.86 39.67
CA THR A 131 -0.49 -50.80 40.92
C THR A 131 -0.27 -49.64 41.94
N GLY A 132 -1.37 -49.05 42.49
CA GLY A 132 -1.25 -47.96 43.49
C GLY A 132 -2.49 -47.46 44.29
N ILE A 133 -3.66 -47.19 43.66
CA ILE A 133 -4.94 -46.77 44.32
C ILE A 133 -4.96 -45.33 44.96
N LEU A 134 -6.17 -44.73 45.10
CA LEU A 134 -6.59 -43.51 45.86
C LEU A 134 -6.41 -42.13 45.18
N LYS A 135 -7.28 -41.11 45.37
CA LYS A 135 -8.77 -41.06 45.56
C LYS A 135 -9.27 -39.60 45.50
N ASN A 136 -10.41 -39.33 44.81
CA ASN A 136 -11.25 -38.11 44.88
C ASN A 136 -10.57 -36.76 44.46
N ASN A 137 -11.26 -35.64 44.21
CA ASN A 137 -12.70 -35.34 44.33
C ASN A 137 -13.23 -34.35 43.24
N MET A 138 -14.57 -34.35 43.09
CA MET A 138 -15.47 -33.34 42.52
C MET A 138 -14.91 -31.92 42.22
N ASN A 139 -15.25 -31.36 41.05
CA ASN A 139 -16.50 -30.58 40.93
C ASN A 139 -16.99 -30.36 39.50
N ASN A 140 -18.28 -30.01 39.37
CA ASN A 140 -19.04 -29.93 38.12
C ASN A 140 -19.59 -28.51 37.89
N SER A 141 -19.60 -28.02 36.65
CA SER A 141 -20.59 -27.01 36.20
C SER A 141 -20.64 -26.93 34.66
N SER A 142 -21.74 -27.39 34.06
CA SER A 142 -21.95 -27.50 32.61
C SER A 142 -23.19 -26.73 32.13
N LEU A 143 -23.10 -26.11 30.96
CA LEU A 143 -24.18 -25.63 30.07
C LEU A 143 -23.57 -25.48 28.66
N ASN A 144 -23.86 -26.22 27.59
CA ASN A 144 -24.87 -27.21 27.18
C ASN A 144 -26.20 -26.68 26.58
N MET A 145 -26.72 -27.44 25.59
CA MET A 145 -27.95 -27.27 24.78
C MET A 145 -27.90 -26.18 23.67
N ASN A 146 -28.47 -26.35 22.46
CA ASN A 146 -29.08 -27.52 21.79
C ASN A 146 -29.10 -27.37 20.24
N GLY A 147 -29.35 -28.45 19.49
CA GLY A 147 -29.62 -28.46 18.02
C GLY A 147 -31.13 -28.42 17.68
N PRO A 148 -31.65 -29.06 16.58
CA PRO A 148 -30.97 -29.84 15.52
C PRO A 148 -31.54 -29.72 14.06
N ASN A 149 -30.94 -30.46 13.10
CA ASN A 149 -31.53 -30.98 11.81
C ASN A 149 -31.93 -29.99 10.67
N SER A 150 -32.13 -30.38 9.39
CA SER A 150 -32.01 -31.68 8.66
C SER A 150 -31.75 -31.53 7.13
N ASN A 151 -31.56 -32.67 6.42
CA ASN A 151 -31.50 -32.94 4.96
C ASN A 151 -30.07 -33.15 4.40
N SER A 152 -29.67 -34.28 3.78
CA SER A 152 -30.18 -35.06 2.61
C SER A 152 -29.84 -34.40 1.26
N SER A 153 -29.18 -35.01 0.26
CA SER A 153 -28.78 -36.41 -0.06
C SER A 153 -27.43 -36.44 -0.82
N ASN A 154 -26.54 -37.45 -0.71
CA ASN A 154 -26.47 -38.74 -1.46
C ASN A 154 -26.53 -38.58 -3.00
N THR A 155 -25.65 -39.11 -3.88
CA THR A 155 -24.64 -40.23 -3.86
C THR A 155 -23.42 -39.91 -4.79
N LEU A 156 -22.47 -40.74 -5.32
CA LEU A 156 -22.17 -42.20 -5.40
C LEU A 156 -20.65 -42.46 -5.75
N THR A 157 -20.25 -43.74 -5.93
CA THR A 157 -19.12 -44.41 -6.68
C THR A 157 -18.06 -43.58 -7.45
N SER A 158 -16.73 -43.82 -7.43
CA SER A 158 -15.88 -45.06 -7.59
C SER A 158 -15.83 -45.62 -9.04
N SER A 159 -14.75 -46.18 -9.61
CA SER A 159 -13.42 -46.63 -9.13
C SER A 159 -12.34 -46.74 -10.26
N LYS A 160 -11.06 -46.96 -9.90
CA LYS A 160 -9.93 -47.43 -10.77
C LYS A 160 -10.13 -48.93 -11.20
N PRO A 161 -9.44 -49.53 -12.22
CA PRO A 161 -7.97 -49.55 -12.42
C PRO A 161 -7.42 -49.62 -13.90
N THR A 162 -6.17 -50.08 -14.05
CA THR A 162 -5.28 -50.21 -15.25
C THR A 162 -5.72 -51.30 -16.26
N GLN A 163 -5.35 -51.32 -17.56
CA GLN A 163 -3.99 -51.58 -18.12
C GLN A 163 -3.96 -51.55 -19.67
N SER A 164 -2.76 -51.38 -20.27
CA SER A 164 -2.29 -51.78 -21.64
C SER A 164 -3.17 -51.75 -22.91
N THR A 165 -2.64 -51.18 -24.01
CA THR A 165 -2.40 -51.85 -25.33
C THR A 165 -1.49 -50.97 -26.21
N SER A 166 -0.73 -51.58 -27.14
CA SER A 166 0.25 -50.94 -28.04
C SER A 166 -0.11 -51.04 -29.52
N VAL A 167 0.40 -50.13 -30.36
CA VAL A 167 0.56 -50.33 -31.82
C VAL A 167 1.92 -49.79 -32.29
N ASN A 168 2.48 -50.39 -33.35
CA ASN A 168 3.88 -50.18 -33.78
C ASN A 168 4.04 -50.33 -35.31
N PHE A 169 4.79 -49.41 -35.91
CA PHE A 169 5.47 -49.47 -37.22
C PHE A 169 6.77 -48.65 -37.02
N GLY A 170 7.98 -49.02 -37.45
CA GLY A 170 8.39 -49.92 -38.54
C GLY A 170 8.48 -49.13 -39.85
N SER A 171 9.60 -49.00 -40.57
CA SER A 171 10.96 -49.60 -40.50
C SER A 171 11.92 -48.67 -41.31
N MET A 172 13.25 -48.76 -41.42
CA MET A 172 14.38 -49.66 -41.04
C MET A 172 15.71 -48.84 -41.23
N SER A 173 16.98 -49.26 -41.13
CA SER A 173 17.71 -50.49 -40.76
C SER A 173 19.22 -50.21 -40.59
N ASN A 174 19.90 -50.93 -39.69
CA ASN A 174 21.31 -51.42 -39.79
C ASN A 174 22.52 -50.43 -39.85
N LEU A 175 23.75 -50.81 -39.50
CA LEU A 175 24.31 -51.81 -38.54
C LEU A 175 25.85 -51.56 -38.40
N ALA A 176 26.50 -52.25 -37.46
CA ALA A 176 27.95 -52.54 -37.38
C ALA A 176 28.90 -51.50 -36.74
N ASN A 177 29.18 -51.71 -35.45
CA ASN A 177 30.50 -51.57 -34.82
C ASN A 177 31.23 -52.96 -34.95
N PRO A 178 32.48 -53.22 -34.47
CA PRO A 178 33.50 -52.34 -33.86
C PRO A 178 34.94 -52.55 -34.41
N GLN A 179 35.93 -51.82 -33.88
CA GLN A 179 37.22 -52.36 -33.37
C GLN A 179 38.00 -51.29 -32.56
N ASN A 180 38.74 -51.73 -31.53
CA ASN A 180 39.67 -50.92 -30.75
C ASN A 180 41.07 -50.93 -31.36
N TYR A 181 41.85 -49.84 -31.19
CA TYR A 181 43.30 -49.89 -30.98
C TYR A 181 43.74 -48.76 -30.03
N GLU A 182 44.78 -49.00 -29.23
CA GLU A 182 45.33 -48.04 -28.24
C GLU A 182 46.79 -47.67 -28.56
N SER A 183 47.16 -46.41 -28.24
CA SER A 183 48.52 -45.98 -27.86
C SER A 183 49.65 -46.04 -28.92
N PRO A 184 50.83 -45.39 -28.69
CA PRO A 184 51.11 -44.16 -27.92
C PRO A 184 52.03 -43.17 -28.70
N SER A 185 52.32 -41.98 -28.13
CA SER A 185 53.68 -41.36 -28.05
C SER A 185 53.62 -39.88 -27.60
N GLN A 186 54.78 -39.24 -27.42
CA GLN A 186 54.95 -37.95 -26.73
C GLN A 186 55.45 -36.80 -27.65
N SER A 187 55.21 -35.57 -27.18
CA SER A 187 56.18 -34.45 -27.06
C SER A 187 55.91 -33.14 -27.83
N ASN A 188 56.16 -32.05 -27.10
CA ASN A 188 56.60 -30.71 -27.52
C ASN A 188 55.86 -29.98 -28.66
N GLY A 189 54.90 -29.14 -28.25
CA GLY A 189 54.41 -28.00 -29.04
C GLY A 189 54.22 -26.77 -28.14
N PHE A 190 55.21 -25.86 -28.12
CA PHE A 190 55.13 -24.59 -27.40
C PHE A 190 54.20 -23.64 -28.18
N ASN A 191 53.01 -23.33 -27.67
CA ASN A 191 52.12 -22.32 -28.25
C ASN A 191 51.94 -21.16 -27.27
N LEU A 192 52.55 -20.02 -27.62
CA LEU A 192 52.42 -18.75 -26.92
C LEU A 192 51.36 -17.90 -27.62
N LEU A 193 50.59 -17.11 -26.86
CA LEU A 193 49.57 -16.15 -27.33
C LEU A 193 48.30 -16.78 -27.96
N SER A 194 47.29 -17.01 -27.11
CA SER A 194 45.87 -16.92 -27.50
C SER A 194 45.22 -15.82 -26.67
N GLU A 195 45.00 -14.66 -27.30
CA GLU A 195 44.27 -13.53 -26.71
C GLU A 195 42.77 -13.85 -26.72
N SER A 196 42.18 -14.18 -25.57
CA SER A 196 40.74 -14.51 -25.50
C SER A 196 40.06 -14.02 -24.23
N HIS A 197 39.57 -12.79 -24.30
CA HIS A 197 38.50 -12.17 -23.49
C HIS A 197 37.99 -12.96 -22.28
N LEU A 198 38.67 -12.81 -21.14
CA LEU A 198 38.10 -13.18 -19.85
C LEU A 198 36.98 -12.20 -19.48
N ALA A 199 35.74 -12.54 -19.85
CA ALA A 199 34.56 -12.01 -19.17
C ALA A 199 34.71 -12.22 -17.65
N PRO A 200 34.24 -11.27 -16.81
CA PRO A 200 34.42 -11.37 -15.36
C PRO A 200 33.66 -12.58 -14.82
N ALA A 201 34.39 -13.69 -14.64
CA ALA A 201 33.83 -14.95 -14.15
C ALA A 201 33.12 -14.68 -12.83
N ALA A 202 31.84 -15.03 -12.75
CA ALA A 202 31.01 -14.80 -11.58
C ALA A 202 31.56 -15.61 -10.40
N ARG A 203 32.42 -14.96 -9.60
CA ARG A 203 33.03 -15.53 -8.39
C ARG A 203 31.92 -16.04 -7.49
N LYS A 204 31.79 -17.37 -7.42
CA LYS A 204 30.87 -18.02 -6.49
C LYS A 204 31.22 -17.53 -5.09
N LEU A 205 30.26 -16.93 -4.41
CA LEU A 205 30.42 -16.44 -3.04
C LEU A 205 30.84 -17.61 -2.15
N THR A 206 31.80 -17.38 -1.27
CA THR A 206 32.15 -18.35 -0.23
C THR A 206 30.97 -18.54 0.72
N SER A 207 30.91 -19.69 1.39
CA SER A 207 29.89 -19.98 2.43
C SER A 207 29.97 -19.07 3.66
N ARG A 208 30.97 -18.17 3.71
CA ARG A 208 31.05 -17.04 4.65
C ARG A 208 30.38 -15.81 4.06
N GLU A 209 30.86 -15.32 2.92
CA GLU A 209 30.28 -14.17 2.20
C GLU A 209 28.76 -14.33 1.98
N GLN A 210 28.28 -15.55 1.70
CA GLN A 210 26.85 -15.82 1.54
C GLN A 210 26.04 -15.62 2.84
N ARG A 211 26.53 -16.12 3.99
CA ARG A 211 25.87 -15.89 5.30
C ARG A 211 25.92 -14.43 5.72
N ASP A 212 27.04 -13.76 5.44
CA ASP A 212 27.20 -12.34 5.74
C ASP A 212 26.22 -11.50 4.89
N CYS A 213 25.98 -11.88 3.62
CA CYS A 213 24.91 -11.33 2.77
C CYS A 213 23.48 -11.60 3.29
N GLU A 214 23.18 -12.81 3.78
CA GLU A 214 21.87 -13.13 4.36
C GLU A 214 21.57 -12.31 5.62
N VAL A 215 22.60 -12.02 6.44
CA VAL A 215 22.47 -11.11 7.58
C VAL A 215 22.23 -9.67 7.10
N ILE A 216 23.00 -9.17 6.12
CA ILE A 216 22.77 -7.85 5.50
C ILE A 216 21.32 -7.71 5.02
N GLU A 217 20.80 -8.69 4.28
CA GLU A 217 19.45 -8.65 3.72
C GLU A 217 18.36 -8.58 4.81
N ARG A 218 18.50 -9.38 5.88
CA ARG A 218 17.56 -9.40 7.00
C ARG A 218 17.61 -8.10 7.82
N LEU A 219 18.80 -7.53 8.04
CA LEU A 219 18.95 -6.23 8.69
C LEU A 219 18.33 -5.10 7.84
N ILE A 220 18.55 -5.09 6.52
CA ILE A 220 17.90 -4.13 5.60
C ILE A 220 16.38 -4.23 5.71
N LYS A 221 15.82 -5.45 5.65
CA LYS A 221 14.38 -5.69 5.78
C LYS A 221 13.83 -5.18 7.12
N SER A 222 14.50 -5.51 8.23
CA SER A 222 14.09 -5.07 9.58
C SER A 222 14.06 -3.55 9.69
N TYR A 223 15.16 -2.86 9.33
CA TYR A 223 15.20 -1.40 9.43
C TYR A 223 14.21 -0.71 8.48
N PHE A 224 14.11 -1.18 7.23
CA PHE A 224 13.17 -0.63 6.25
C PHE A 224 11.70 -0.76 6.67
N LEU A 225 11.33 -1.85 7.36
CA LEU A 225 9.97 -2.02 7.87
C LEU A 225 9.61 -1.02 8.99
N ILE A 226 10.58 -0.66 9.84
CA ILE A 226 10.43 0.39 10.86
C ILE A 226 10.23 1.75 10.17
N ILE A 227 11.11 2.12 9.23
CA ILE A 227 11.00 3.40 8.52
C ILE A 227 9.71 3.49 7.71
N ARG A 228 9.27 2.40 7.07
CA ARG A 228 7.98 2.34 6.38
C ARG A 228 6.80 2.62 7.32
N LYS A 229 6.85 2.11 8.56
CA LYS A 229 5.83 2.36 9.60
C LYS A 229 5.84 3.83 10.04
N ASN A 230 7.00 4.44 10.24
CA ASN A 230 7.15 5.87 10.55
C ASN A 230 6.57 6.76 9.43
N ILE A 231 6.88 6.42 8.17
CA ILE A 231 6.43 7.12 6.96
C ILE A 231 4.91 6.99 6.78
N GLN A 232 4.33 5.80 7.04
CA GLN A 232 2.89 5.56 7.02
C GLN A 232 2.10 6.37 8.06
N ASP A 233 2.70 6.70 9.21
CA ASP A 233 2.08 7.51 10.27
C ASP A 233 2.29 9.03 10.07
N SER A 234 3.48 9.43 9.62
CA SER A 234 3.88 10.85 9.52
C SER A 234 3.30 11.57 8.30
N ILE A 235 3.18 10.91 7.15
CA ILE A 235 2.67 11.55 5.91
C ILE A 235 1.20 11.97 6.03
N PRO A 236 0.26 11.12 6.48
CA PRO A 236 -1.13 11.55 6.67
C PRO A 236 -1.25 12.74 7.62
N LYS A 237 -0.41 12.79 8.67
CA LYS A 237 -0.36 13.93 9.61
C LYS A 237 0.18 15.20 8.94
N ALA A 238 1.22 15.08 8.11
CA ALA A 238 1.75 16.20 7.34
C ALA A 238 0.74 16.75 6.32
N ILE A 239 0.07 15.89 5.56
CA ILE A 239 -0.99 16.28 4.62
C ILE A 239 -2.17 16.92 5.37
N MET A 240 -2.62 16.33 6.48
CA MET A 240 -3.72 16.86 7.28
C MET A 240 -3.40 18.26 7.82
N HIS A 241 -2.16 18.49 8.29
CA HIS A 241 -1.75 19.79 8.83
C HIS A 241 -1.49 20.85 7.75
N PHE A 242 -0.64 20.54 6.76
CA PHE A 242 -0.16 21.53 5.77
C PHE A 242 -1.12 21.77 4.60
N LEU A 243 -2.02 20.84 4.30
CA LEU A 243 -3.02 20.96 3.23
C LEU A 243 -4.44 21.06 3.79
N VAL A 244 -4.95 20.01 4.46
CA VAL A 244 -6.39 19.92 4.78
C VAL A 244 -6.85 20.97 5.79
N ASN A 245 -6.20 21.04 6.96
CA ASN A 245 -6.56 22.00 8.01
C ASN A 245 -6.27 23.43 7.60
N ASP A 246 -5.11 23.70 7.01
CA ASP A 246 -4.75 25.05 6.55
C ASP A 246 -5.72 25.58 5.48
N VAL A 247 -6.15 24.73 4.54
CA VAL A 247 -7.20 25.11 3.59
C VAL A 247 -8.52 25.34 4.33
N LYS A 248 -8.98 24.40 5.16
CA LYS A 248 -10.24 24.50 5.92
C LYS A 248 -10.33 25.80 6.73
N ASP A 249 -9.27 26.14 7.45
CA ASP A 249 -9.29 27.25 8.41
C ASP A 249 -9.07 28.62 7.70
N ASN A 250 -8.37 28.66 6.55
CA ASN A 250 -8.22 29.86 5.72
C ASN A 250 -9.28 30.01 4.61
N LEU A 251 -10.12 29.00 4.36
CA LEU A 251 -11.10 28.99 3.28
C LEU A 251 -12.06 30.18 3.36
N GLN A 252 -12.59 30.43 4.56
CA GLN A 252 -13.60 31.46 4.80
C GLN A 252 -13.00 32.87 4.62
N SER A 253 -11.78 33.10 5.10
CA SER A 253 -11.12 34.40 5.00
C SER A 253 -10.68 34.72 3.57
N GLU A 254 -10.13 33.76 2.82
CA GLU A 254 -9.77 33.93 1.41
C GLU A 254 -11.01 34.13 0.52
N LEU A 255 -12.09 33.35 0.72
CA LEU A 255 -13.34 33.52 -0.03
C LEU A 255 -13.96 34.90 0.20
N VAL A 256 -14.12 35.33 1.47
CA VAL A 256 -14.64 36.67 1.78
C VAL A 256 -13.73 37.76 1.23
N ALA A 257 -12.41 37.64 1.41
CA ALA A 257 -11.44 38.64 0.96
C ALA A 257 -11.27 38.70 -0.57
N SER A 258 -11.71 37.68 -1.32
CA SER A 258 -11.72 37.70 -2.78
C SER A 258 -13.07 38.18 -3.32
N LEU A 259 -14.18 37.60 -2.85
CA LEU A 259 -15.52 37.86 -3.39
C LEU A 259 -16.01 39.29 -3.10
N TYR A 260 -15.75 39.85 -1.91
CA TYR A 260 -16.15 41.22 -1.56
C TYR A 260 -15.32 42.33 -2.23
N LYS A 261 -14.20 42.00 -2.89
CA LYS A 261 -13.40 42.97 -3.67
C LYS A 261 -13.85 43.11 -5.11
N THR A 262 -14.60 42.14 -5.62
CA THR A 262 -15.23 42.23 -6.94
C THR A 262 -16.54 43.00 -6.81
N SER A 263 -16.91 43.78 -7.82
CA SER A 263 -18.20 44.47 -7.88
C SER A 263 -19.34 43.46 -7.79
N GLN A 264 -20.09 43.49 -6.67
CA GLN A 264 -21.06 42.44 -6.32
C GLN A 264 -22.09 42.18 -7.43
N ASP A 265 -22.56 43.22 -8.10
CA ASP A 265 -23.66 43.16 -9.07
C ASP A 265 -23.36 42.24 -10.27
N ASP A 266 -22.11 42.21 -10.73
CA ASP A 266 -21.65 41.34 -11.84
C ASP A 266 -21.55 39.87 -11.39
N VAL A 267 -21.07 39.62 -10.17
CA VAL A 267 -20.90 38.27 -9.62
C VAL A 267 -22.24 37.62 -9.23
N LEU A 268 -23.21 38.44 -8.83
CA LEU A 268 -24.55 38.02 -8.40
C LEU A 268 -25.59 38.05 -9.55
N GLU A 269 -25.15 38.04 -10.80
CA GLU A 269 -26.07 37.82 -11.94
C GLU A 269 -26.73 36.43 -11.87
N GLU A 270 -28.04 36.43 -12.07
CA GLU A 270 -28.87 35.24 -12.01
C GLU A 270 -28.88 34.49 -13.36
N SER A 271 -28.78 33.16 -13.30
CA SER A 271 -28.84 32.29 -14.47
C SER A 271 -30.08 32.57 -15.34
N PRO A 272 -29.93 32.75 -16.67
CA PRO A 272 -31.02 33.18 -17.54
C PRO A 272 -32.20 32.19 -17.57
N HIS A 273 -31.95 30.89 -17.37
CA HIS A 273 -33.02 29.89 -17.27
C HIS A 273 -33.85 30.07 -15.99
N ILE A 274 -33.21 30.43 -14.87
CA ILE A 274 -33.90 30.65 -13.58
C ILE A 274 -34.64 31.99 -13.60
N ALA A 275 -34.05 33.03 -14.18
CA ALA A 275 -34.73 34.31 -14.43
C ALA A 275 -35.96 34.15 -15.34
N ALA A 276 -35.88 33.33 -16.40
CA ALA A 276 -37.01 33.01 -17.27
C ALA A 276 -38.11 32.24 -16.53
N ARG A 277 -37.77 31.14 -15.83
CA ARG A 277 -38.74 30.36 -15.03
C ARG A 277 -39.41 31.20 -13.95
N ARG A 278 -38.69 32.14 -13.32
CA ARG A 278 -39.30 33.10 -12.37
C ARG A 278 -40.29 34.02 -13.08
N ARG A 279 -39.97 34.54 -14.27
CA ARG A 279 -40.88 35.38 -15.07
C ARG A 279 -42.16 34.63 -15.40
N GLU A 280 -42.05 33.42 -15.94
CA GLU A 280 -43.19 32.53 -16.25
C GLU A 280 -44.08 32.27 -15.02
N ALA A 281 -43.47 31.95 -13.87
CA ALA A 281 -44.20 31.73 -12.62
C ALA A 281 -44.87 33.01 -12.07
N THR A 282 -44.27 34.18 -12.30
CA THR A 282 -44.83 35.49 -11.88
C THR A 282 -46.02 35.87 -12.76
N GLU A 283 -45.92 35.65 -14.07
CA GLU A 283 -47.00 35.88 -15.05
C GLU A 283 -48.20 34.95 -14.79
N MET A 284 -47.93 33.68 -14.50
CA MET A 284 -48.96 32.72 -14.08
C MET A 284 -49.65 33.13 -12.77
N LEU A 285 -48.89 33.63 -11.79
CA LEU A 285 -49.42 34.08 -10.50
C LEU A 285 -50.31 35.32 -10.65
N ASP A 286 -49.90 36.30 -11.47
CA ASP A 286 -50.70 37.49 -11.82
C ASP A 286 -52.00 37.10 -12.56
N ALA A 287 -51.93 36.17 -13.50
CA ALA A 287 -53.12 35.62 -14.17
C ALA A 287 -54.09 34.93 -13.20
N LEU A 288 -53.58 34.15 -12.23
CA LEU A 288 -54.39 33.51 -11.20
C LEU A 288 -54.99 34.51 -10.21
N GLN A 289 -54.27 35.58 -9.86
CA GLN A 289 -54.80 36.67 -9.04
C GLN A 289 -55.95 37.40 -9.75
N LYS A 290 -55.80 37.71 -11.04
CA LYS A 290 -56.86 38.29 -11.88
C LYS A 290 -58.08 37.38 -11.97
N ALA A 291 -57.89 36.07 -12.15
CA ALA A 291 -58.99 35.10 -12.12
C ALA A 291 -59.71 35.07 -10.76
N SER A 292 -58.98 35.18 -9.64
CA SER A 292 -59.57 35.25 -8.31
C SER A 292 -60.41 36.52 -8.08
N LEU A 293 -60.01 37.65 -8.66
CA LEU A 293 -60.79 38.90 -8.63
C LEU A 293 -62.10 38.74 -9.43
N ILE A 294 -62.03 38.22 -10.66
CA ILE A 294 -63.21 37.97 -11.51
C ILE A 294 -64.20 37.01 -10.85
N ILE A 295 -63.72 35.95 -10.18
CA ILE A 295 -64.58 35.03 -9.41
C ILE A 295 -65.28 35.75 -8.24
N SER A 296 -64.62 36.75 -7.63
CA SER A 296 -65.19 37.56 -6.55
C SER A 296 -66.28 38.51 -7.07
N GLU A 297 -66.04 39.19 -8.19
CA GLU A 297 -67.04 40.03 -8.89
C GLU A 297 -68.28 39.22 -9.31
N ILE A 298 -68.08 38.03 -9.91
CA ILE A 298 -69.18 37.12 -10.25
C ILE A 298 -69.98 36.73 -9.00
N ARG A 299 -69.31 36.47 -7.87
CA ARG A 299 -70.00 36.15 -6.61
C ARG A 299 -70.87 37.30 -6.12
N GLU A 300 -70.39 38.54 -6.17
CA GLU A 300 -71.17 39.72 -5.76
C GLU A 300 -72.36 39.98 -6.70
N THR A 301 -72.19 39.82 -8.02
CA THR A 301 -73.32 39.93 -8.97
C THR A 301 -74.34 38.81 -8.82
N SER A 302 -73.96 37.63 -8.31
CA SER A 302 -74.87 36.51 -8.03
C SER A 302 -75.70 36.64 -6.74
N LEU A 303 -75.56 37.75 -6.00
CA LEU A 303 -76.30 38.04 -4.76
C LEU A 303 -77.46 39.04 -4.94
N TRP A 304 -77.80 39.41 -6.20
CA TRP A 304 -78.87 40.34 -6.58
C TRP A 304 -79.98 39.65 -7.39
#